data_AF-A0A928KZ51-F1
#
_entry.id   AF-A0A928KZ51-F1
#
_cell.length_a   1.000
_cell.length_b   1.000
_cell.length_c   1.000
_cell.angle_alpha   90.00
_cell.angle_beta   90.00
_cell.angle_gamma   90.00
#
_symmetry.space_group_name_H-M   'P 1'
#
loop_
_entity.id
_entity.type
_entity.pdbx_description
1 polymer ?
#
loop_
_entity_poly.entity_id
_entity_poly.type
_entity_poly.pdbx_seq_one_letter_code
_entity_poly.pdbx_strand_id
1 'polypeptide(L)'
;MGAVSMEKIKKCYIFAGSPEAKCNDIVFDENRYVICADGGYSIAKRLGIVPDVIIGDFDTYTKKLPEDCEVIKYPAEKDDTDTCLR
;
A
#
# COMPACT_ATOMS: atom_id res chain seq x y z
N MET A 1 -4.62 38.06 -18.24
CA MET A 1 -5.45 36.99 -17.66
C MET A 1 -4.56 35.78 -17.48
N GLY A 2 -4.00 35.62 -16.29
CA GLY A 2 -3.18 34.45 -15.97
C GLY A 2 -4.10 33.25 -15.81
N ALA A 3 -3.91 32.21 -16.62
CA ALA A 3 -4.49 30.92 -16.34
C ALA A 3 -3.92 30.48 -14.99
N VAL A 4 -4.75 30.41 -13.95
CA VAL A 4 -4.37 29.73 -12.72
C VAL A 4 -4.22 28.26 -13.12
N SER A 5 -2.98 27.79 -13.21
CA SER A 5 -2.67 26.38 -13.41
C SER A 5 -3.30 25.61 -12.26
N MET A 6 -4.43 24.98 -12.53
CA MET A 6 -5.16 24.17 -11.56
C MET A 6 -4.28 22.97 -11.25
N GLU A 7 -3.63 22.98 -10.09
CA GLU A 7 -2.83 21.86 -9.62
C GLU A 7 -3.74 20.63 -9.57
N LYS A 8 -3.51 19.66 -10.46
CA LYS A 8 -4.26 18.42 -10.47
C LYS A 8 -4.09 17.75 -9.11
N ILE A 9 -5.21 17.47 -8.44
CA ILE A 9 -5.21 16.70 -7.20
C ILE A 9 -4.53 15.36 -7.48
N LYS A 10 -3.42 15.10 -6.79
CA LYS A 10 -2.69 13.84 -6.88
C LYS A 10 -3.57 12.74 -6.29
N LYS A 11 -3.97 11.76 -7.11
CA LYS A 11 -4.76 10.63 -6.60
C LYS A 11 -3.88 9.68 -5.81
N CYS A 12 -4.40 9.19 -4.69
CA CYS A 12 -3.77 8.14 -3.89
C CYS A 12 -4.48 6.82 -4.14
N TYR A 13 -3.71 5.76 -4.40
CA TYR A 13 -4.20 4.39 -4.58
C TYR A 13 -3.63 3.52 -3.46
N ILE A 14 -4.52 2.81 -2.77
CA ILE A 14 -4.14 1.92 -1.67
C ILE A 14 -4.38 0.48 -2.12
N PHE A 15 -3.31 -0.32 -2.14
CA PHE A 15 -3.38 -1.75 -2.38
C PHE A 15 -3.41 -2.47 -1.04
N ALA A 16 -4.52 -3.14 -0.74
CA ALA A 16 -4.62 -4.05 0.40
C ALA A 16 -4.51 -5.50 -0.07
N GLY A 17 -4.01 -6.38 0.81
CA GLY A 17 -3.89 -7.81 0.51
C GLY A 17 -5.25 -8.49 0.43
N SER A 18 -5.74 -8.71 -0.79
CA SER A 18 -6.87 -9.60 -1.04
C SER A 18 -6.53 -10.56 -2.19
N PRO A 19 -6.58 -11.89 -1.98
CA PRO A 19 -6.24 -12.87 -3.01
C PRO A 19 -7.17 -12.80 -4.23
N GLU A 20 -8.38 -12.27 -4.06
CA GLU A 20 -9.41 -12.16 -5.09
C GLU A 20 -9.41 -10.79 -5.81
N ALA A 21 -8.51 -9.88 -5.43
CA ALA A 21 -8.47 -8.54 -6.01
C ALA A 21 -8.22 -8.58 -7.52
N LYS A 22 -9.25 -8.18 -8.28
CA LYS A 22 -9.19 -7.95 -9.73
C LYS A 22 -8.91 -6.47 -9.97
N CYS A 23 -7.78 -6.21 -10.61
CA CYS A 23 -7.26 -4.85 -10.84
C CYS A 23 -6.92 -4.58 -12.30
N ASN A 24 -7.29 -5.50 -13.21
CA ASN A 24 -6.93 -5.43 -14.62
C ASN A 24 -7.62 -4.27 -15.37
N ASP A 25 -8.78 -3.81 -14.89
CA ASP A 25 -9.58 -2.77 -15.54
C ASP A 25 -9.37 -1.37 -14.94
N ILE A 26 -8.39 -1.23 -14.03
CA ILE A 26 -8.10 0.04 -13.36
C ILE A 26 -7.06 0.82 -14.17
N VAL A 27 -7.44 2.00 -14.65
CA VAL A 27 -6.51 2.98 -15.20
C VAL A 27 -5.97 3.83 -14.06
N PHE A 28 -4.65 3.85 -13.92
CA PHE A 28 -3.99 4.59 -12.88
C PHE A 28 -3.38 5.88 -13.45
N ASP A 29 -3.61 7.01 -12.78
CA ASP A 29 -3.03 8.30 -13.17
C ASP A 29 -1.49 8.25 -13.14
N GLU A 30 -0.84 8.99 -14.05
CA GLU A 30 0.64 9.07 -14.10
C GLU A 30 1.20 9.82 -12.87
N ASN A 31 0.53 10.90 -12.45
CA ASN A 31 0.86 11.62 -11.22
C ASN A 31 -0.01 11.13 -10.07
N ARG A 32 0.34 9.95 -9.55
CA ARG A 32 -0.35 9.28 -8.44
C ARG A 32 0.57 9.00 -7.28
N TYR A 33 -0.01 8.71 -6.13
CA TYR A 33 0.68 8.18 -4.95
C TYR A 33 0.16 6.77 -4.70
N VAL A 34 1.05 5.83 -4.38
CA VAL A 34 0.72 4.42 -4.21
C VAL A 34 1.18 3.93 -2.85
N ILE A 35 0.23 3.45 -2.06
CA ILE A 35 0.48 2.85 -0.75
C ILE A 35 0.12 1.37 -0.84
N CYS A 36 1.03 0.49 -0.43
CA CYS A 36 0.77 -0.93 -0.31
C CYS A 36 0.67 -1.32 1.16
N ALA A 37 -0.47 -1.88 1.57
CA ALA A 37 -0.65 -2.46 2.90
C ALA A 37 -0.47 -3.98 2.84
N ASP A 38 0.47 -4.51 3.62
CA ASP A 38 0.79 -5.93 3.78
C ASP A 38 0.90 -6.67 2.43
N GLY A 39 0.04 -7.67 2.20
CA GLY A 39 -0.03 -8.46 0.96
C GLY A 39 -0.36 -7.64 -0.29
N GLY A 40 -0.80 -6.39 -0.15
CA GLY A 40 -1.07 -5.46 -1.24
C GLY A 40 0.15 -5.19 -2.12
N TYR A 41 1.36 -5.29 -1.56
CA TYR A 41 2.59 -5.19 -2.35
C TYR A 41 2.68 -6.25 -3.46
N SER A 42 2.19 -7.46 -3.21
CA SER A 42 2.18 -8.54 -4.22
C SER A 42 1.29 -8.19 -5.42
N ILE A 43 0.19 -7.46 -5.18
CA ILE A 43 -0.73 -7.02 -6.23
C ILE A 43 -0.07 -5.90 -7.05
N ALA A 44 0.49 -4.88 -6.39
CA ALA A 44 1.19 -3.79 -7.07
C ALA A 44 2.34 -4.32 -7.94
N LYS A 45 3.12 -5.27 -7.40
CA LYS A 45 4.19 -5.95 -8.14
C LYS A 45 3.68 -6.70 -9.37
N ARG A 46 2.54 -7.40 -9.27
CA ARG A 46 1.91 -8.09 -10.41
C ARG A 46 1.45 -7.11 -11.50
N LEU A 47 1.05 -5.90 -11.12
CA LEU A 47 0.64 -4.84 -12.04
C LEU A 47 1.80 -4.01 -12.59
N GLY A 48 3.05 -4.31 -12.19
CA GLY A 48 4.21 -3.50 -12.58
C GLY A 48 4.22 -2.09 -11.97
N ILE A 49 3.51 -1.91 -10.85
CA ILE A 49 3.43 -0.62 -10.15
C ILE A 49 4.46 -0.62 -9.02
N VAL A 50 5.32 0.39 -9.01
CA VAL A 50 6.24 0.66 -7.91
C VAL A 50 5.49 1.47 -6.84
N PRO A 51 5.35 0.96 -5.60
CA PRO A 51 4.74 1.73 -4.53
C PRO A 51 5.66 2.86 -4.05
N ASP A 52 5.06 3.96 -3.61
CA ASP A 52 5.78 5.01 -2.88
C ASP A 52 6.05 4.56 -1.44
N VAL A 53 5.04 3.93 -0.82
CA VAL A 53 5.11 3.44 0.58
C VAL A 53 4.58 2.01 0.66
N ILE A 54 5.25 1.18 1.43
CA ILE A 54 4.74 -0.12 1.88
C ILE A 54 4.62 -0.09 3.40
N ILE A 55 3.44 -0.41 3.91
CA ILE A 55 3.14 -0.45 5.34
C ILE A 55 2.64 -1.84 5.73
N GLY A 56 3.06 -2.36 6.87
CA GLY A 56 2.61 -3.66 7.35
C GLY A 56 3.44 -4.22 8.51
N ASP A 57 2.97 -5.32 9.08
CA ASP A 57 3.75 -6.10 10.07
C ASP A 57 4.78 -7.02 9.39
N PHE A 58 4.51 -7.37 8.12
CA PHE A 58 5.27 -8.29 7.28
C PHE A 58 5.51 -9.66 7.94
N ASP A 59 4.70 -10.07 8.91
CA ASP A 59 4.94 -11.29 9.69
C ASP A 59 4.87 -12.54 8.79
N THR A 60 4.03 -12.47 7.75
CA THR A 60 3.87 -13.51 6.72
C THR A 60 4.74 -13.33 5.48
N TYR A 61 5.47 -12.20 5.36
CA TYR A 61 6.22 -11.85 4.15
C TYR A 61 7.70 -12.24 4.28
N THR A 62 8.08 -13.35 3.67
CA THR A 62 9.43 -13.94 3.79
C THR A 62 10.43 -13.50 2.70
N LYS A 63 10.03 -12.59 1.81
CA LYS A 63 10.85 -12.14 0.66
C LYS A 63 11.50 -10.79 0.93
N LYS A 64 12.54 -10.46 0.17
CA LYS A 64 13.18 -9.12 0.19
C LYS A 64 12.13 -8.06 -0.20
N LEU A 65 11.96 -7.06 0.67
CA LEU A 65 11.20 -5.85 0.35
C LEU A 65 12.01 -4.99 -0.64
N PRO A 66 11.34 -4.19 -1.49
CA PRO A 66 12.03 -3.35 -2.46
C PRO A 66 12.84 -2.25 -1.75
N GLU A 67 14.00 -1.93 -2.32
CA GLU A 67 14.95 -0.94 -1.78
C GLU A 67 14.59 0.49 -2.21
N ASP A 68 13.83 0.62 -3.30
CA ASP A 68 13.40 1.88 -3.91
C ASP A 68 12.05 2.42 -3.38
N CYS A 69 11.56 1.94 -2.23
CA CYS A 69 10.33 2.48 -1.62
C CYS A 69 10.47 2.66 -0.11
N GLU A 70 9.67 3.56 0.45
CA GLU A 70 9.60 3.71 1.90
C GLU A 70 8.87 2.51 2.52
N VAL A 71 9.54 1.82 3.44
CA VAL A 71 8.95 0.70 4.18
C VAL A 71 8.68 1.14 5.61
N ILE A 72 7.41 1.20 5.98
CA ILE A 72 6.95 1.48 7.33
C ILE A 72 6.54 0.15 7.97
N LYS A 73 7.40 -0.37 8.85
CA LYS A 73 7.09 -1.58 9.62
C LYS A 73 6.35 -1.19 10.90
N TYR A 74 5.15 -1.72 11.08
CA TYR A 74 4.45 -1.62 12.36
C TYR A 74 4.73 -2.89 13.19
N PRO A 75 4.89 -2.79 14.52
CA PRO A 75 4.86 -3.99 15.35
C PRO A 75 3.54 -4.72 15.10
N ALA A 76 3.57 -6.05 15.02
CA ALA A 76 2.34 -6.83 15.06
C ALA A 76 1.63 -6.45 16.37
N GLU A 77 0.52 -5.72 16.27
CA GLU A 77 -0.28 -5.34 17.42
C GLU A 77 -0.86 -6.64 17.98
N LYS A 78 -0.19 -7.19 18.99
CA LYS A 78 -0.82 -8.12 19.89
C LYS A 78 -1.69 -7.27 20.80
N ASP A 79 -2.98 -7.21 20.50
CA ASP A 79 -3.98 -6.92 21.53
C ASP A 79 -3.85 -8.00 22.60
N ASP A 80 -3.04 -7.73 23.62
CA ASP A 80 -2.98 -8.42 24.91
C ASP A 80 -4.24 -8.10 25.74
N THR A 81 -5.42 -8.15 25.12
CA THR A 81 -6.70 -8.06 25.84
C THR A 81 -7.60 -9.21 25.41
N ASP A 82 -7.50 -10.32 26.15
CA ASP A 82 -8.66 -10.93 26.83
C ASP A 82 -8.23 -12.10 27.73
N THR A 83 -7.83 -11.82 28.99
CA THR A 83 -8.34 -12.56 30.16
C THR A 83 -8.09 -11.78 31.47
N CYS A 84 -8.86 -10.73 31.71
CA CYS A 84 -9.23 -10.41 33.09
C CYS A 84 -10.57 -11.08 33.37
N LEU A 85 -10.58 -12.32 33.88
CA LEU A 85 -11.70 -12.85 34.67
C LEU A 85 -11.20 -13.91 35.67
N ARG A 86 -11.18 -13.47 36.94
CA ARG A 86 -11.09 -14.16 38.24
C ARG A 86 -9.79 -14.82 38.71
#